data_AF-A0A0D8HC75-F1
#
_entry.id   AF-A0A0D8HC75-F1
#
_cell.length_a   1.000
_cell.length_b   1.000
_cell.length_c   1.000
_cell.angle_alpha   90.00
_cell.angle_beta   90.00
_cell.angle_gamma   90.00
#
_symmetry.space_group_name_H-M   'P 1'
#
loop_
_entity.id
_entity.type
_entity.pdbx_description
1 polymer ?
#
loop_
_entity_poly.entity_id
_entity_poly.type
_entity_poly.pdbx_seq_one_letter_code
_entity_poly.pdbx_strand_id
1 'polypeptide(L)'
;MSDSTTPKSVINLSDAVHQRSRLAILAVLYELSRADFRLLHQSTGLTDGNLSRHIQVLENAGLVIVEKGYSGRKPQTMVEISPEGIRALEAEVEVLKDLISGVSKQATKPIKKKKKSLQRSI
;
A
#
# COMPACT_ATOMS: atom_id res chain seq x y z
N MET A 1 -37.27 13.17 -3.78
CA MET A 1 -36.66 12.03 -3.07
C MET A 1 -35.44 11.58 -3.87
N SER A 2 -34.29 12.17 -3.55
CA SER A 2 -33.01 12.00 -4.23
C SER A 2 -32.32 10.73 -3.72
N ASP A 3 -32.33 9.69 -4.55
CA ASP A 3 -31.60 8.45 -4.32
C ASP A 3 -30.10 8.71 -4.52
N SER A 4 -29.39 9.01 -3.43
CA SER A 4 -27.95 9.20 -3.40
C SER A 4 -27.28 7.92 -2.92
N THR A 5 -27.21 6.93 -3.80
CA THR A 5 -26.24 5.83 -3.63
C THR A 5 -24.85 6.37 -4.03
N THR A 6 -24.35 7.34 -3.27
CA THR A 6 -22.95 7.73 -3.36
C THR A 6 -22.15 6.55 -2.81
N PRO A 7 -21.25 5.91 -3.58
CA PRO A 7 -20.39 4.87 -3.03
C PRO A 7 -19.67 5.45 -1.81
N LYS A 8 -19.74 4.73 -0.69
CA LYS A 8 -19.08 5.06 0.57
C LYS A 8 -17.66 5.53 0.25
N SER A 9 -17.30 6.74 0.69
CA SER A 9 -16.00 7.39 0.49
C SER A 9 -14.88 6.36 0.41
N VAL A 10 -14.30 6.19 -0.78
CA VAL A 10 -13.53 5.00 -1.14
C VAL A 10 -12.05 5.09 -0.77
N ILE A 11 -11.58 6.22 -0.23
CA ILE A 11 -10.14 6.52 -0.16
C ILE A 11 -9.80 7.20 1.18
N ASN A 12 -9.61 6.39 2.22
CA ASN A 12 -8.86 6.78 3.43
C ASN A 12 -7.51 6.07 3.39
N LEU A 13 -6.74 6.32 2.33
CA LEU A 13 -5.42 5.70 2.12
C LEU A 13 -4.35 6.68 2.58
N SER A 14 -3.37 6.20 3.34
CA SER A 14 -2.31 7.07 3.84
C SER A 14 -1.35 7.41 2.71
N ASP A 15 -1.17 8.69 2.35
CA ASP A 15 -0.21 9.06 1.28
C ASP A 15 1.21 8.54 1.56
N ALA A 16 1.61 8.45 2.83
CA ALA A 16 2.90 7.91 3.24
C ALA A 16 3.02 6.39 3.02
N VAL A 17 1.92 5.65 2.97
CA VAL A 17 1.93 4.19 2.76
C VAL A 17 1.49 3.82 1.34
N HIS A 18 0.51 4.53 0.79
CA HIS A 18 -0.27 4.26 -0.43
C HIS A 18 0.50 4.43 -1.75
N GLN A 19 1.75 3.99 -1.78
CA GLN A 19 2.50 3.72 -3.00
C GLN A 19 3.04 2.29 -2.92
N ARG A 20 2.88 1.55 -4.02
CA ARG A 20 3.32 0.15 -4.15
C ARG A 20 4.71 -0.10 -3.56
N SER A 21 5.68 0.76 -3.86
CA SER A 21 7.06 0.62 -3.38
C SER A 21 7.19 0.73 -1.86
N ARG A 22 6.48 1.67 -1.22
CA ARG A 22 6.52 1.85 0.24
C ARG A 22 5.80 0.72 0.97
N LEU A 23 4.65 0.30 0.45
CA LEU A 23 3.96 -0.91 0.91
C LEU A 23 4.88 -2.14 0.84
N ALA A 24 5.60 -2.35 -0.27
CA ALA A 24 6.52 -3.47 -0.41
C ALA A 24 7.68 -3.43 0.62
N ILE A 25 8.28 -2.25 0.83
CA ILE A 25 9.35 -2.08 1.83
C ILE A 25 8.83 -2.38 3.24
N LEU A 26 7.68 -1.78 3.63
CA LEU A 26 7.09 -2.00 4.94
C LEU A 26 6.67 -3.46 5.15
N ALA A 27 6.15 -4.14 4.12
CA ALA A 27 5.78 -5.55 4.20
C ALA A 27 7.00 -6.46 4.45
N VAL A 28 8.13 -6.22 3.76
CA VAL A 28 9.37 -6.96 4.00
C VAL A 28 9.88 -6.72 5.42
N LEU A 29 9.87 -5.47 5.88
CA LEU A 29 10.32 -5.14 7.24
C LEU A 29 9.36 -5.63 8.32
N TYR A 30 8.06 -5.73 8.04
CA TYR A 30 7.09 -6.30 8.97
C TYR A 30 7.37 -7.78 9.24
N GLU A 31 7.79 -8.54 8.22
CA GLU A 31 8.17 -9.95 8.37
C GLU A 31 9.51 -10.13 9.07
N LEU A 32 10.50 -9.30 8.74
CA LEU A 32 11.88 -9.46 9.22
C LEU A 32 12.23 -8.61 10.45
N SER A 33 11.35 -7.70 10.86
CA SER A 33 11.59 -6.58 11.79
C SER A 33 12.63 -5.57 11.30
N ARG A 34 13.76 -6.05 10.74
CA ARG A 34 14.90 -5.26 10.33
C ARG A 34 15.61 -5.90 9.12
N ALA A 35 16.07 -5.07 8.19
CA ALA A 35 16.80 -5.53 7.00
C ALA A 35 17.85 -4.51 6.55
N ASP A 36 18.94 -5.00 5.96
CA ASP A 36 19.90 -4.10 5.33
C ASP A 36 19.41 -3.64 3.95
N PHE A 37 20.03 -2.58 3.44
CA PHE A 37 19.66 -2.02 2.15
C PHE A 37 19.72 -3.03 1.00
N ARG A 38 20.68 -3.97 1.02
CA ARG A 38 20.84 -4.97 -0.05
C ARG A 38 19.70 -5.97 -0.03
N LEU A 39 19.31 -6.44 1.15
CA LEU A 39 18.19 -7.34 1.31
C LEU A 39 16.89 -6.67 0.85
N LEU A 40 16.66 -5.41 1.24
CA LEU A 40 15.50 -4.65 0.76
C LEU A 40 15.52 -4.48 -0.77
N HIS A 41 16.67 -4.20 -1.37
CA HIS A 41 16.81 -4.12 -2.83
C HIS A 41 16.44 -5.46 -3.49
N GLN A 42 16.97 -6.58 -2.98
CA GLN A 42 16.70 -7.92 -3.52
C GLN A 42 15.22 -8.31 -3.37
N SER A 43 14.61 -8.05 -2.22
CA SER A 43 13.22 -8.41 -1.93
C SER A 43 12.22 -7.56 -2.70
N THR A 44 12.53 -6.28 -2.97
CA THR A 44 11.59 -5.35 -3.61
C THR A 44 11.81 -5.17 -5.12
N GLY A 45 13.02 -5.48 -5.63
CA GLY A 45 13.40 -5.26 -7.03
C GLY A 45 13.48 -3.77 -7.43
N LEU A 46 13.50 -2.86 -6.47
CA LEU A 46 13.64 -1.42 -6.70
C LEU A 46 15.09 -1.08 -7.03
N THR A 47 15.30 -0.09 -7.90
CA THR A 47 16.64 0.48 -8.09
C THR A 47 17.11 1.20 -6.83
N ASP A 48 18.43 1.27 -6.61
CA ASP A 48 19.04 1.91 -5.43
C ASP A 48 18.52 3.35 -5.17
N GLY A 49 18.37 4.15 -6.23
CA GLY A 49 17.87 5.51 -6.13
C GLY A 49 16.40 5.57 -5.68
N ASN A 50 15.56 4.68 -6.21
CA ASN A 50 14.15 4.60 -5.80
C ASN A 50 14.03 4.09 -4.37
N LEU A 51 14.77 3.03 -4.02
CA LEU A 51 14.76 2.46 -2.68
C LEU A 51 15.20 3.50 -1.64
N SER A 52 16.31 4.21 -1.88
CA SER A 52 16.78 5.27 -0.99
C SER A 52 15.73 6.37 -0.81
N ARG A 53 15.09 6.81 -1.90
CA ARG A 53 14.05 7.84 -1.83
C ARG A 53 12.83 7.39 -1.02
N HIS A 54 12.39 6.15 -1.22
CA HIS A 54 11.25 5.61 -0.49
C HIS A 54 11.58 5.39 0.99
N ILE A 55 12.76 4.88 1.32
CA ILE A 55 13.24 4.78 2.71
C ILE A 55 13.27 6.16 3.37
N GLN A 56 13.80 7.19 2.70
CA GLN A 56 13.82 8.55 3.25
C GLN A 56 12.41 9.08 3.53
N VAL A 57 11.45 8.83 2.63
CA VAL A 57 10.06 9.24 2.85
C VAL A 57 9.45 8.52 4.05
N LEU A 58 9.69 7.21 4.19
CA LEU A 58 9.21 6.42 5.33
C LEU A 58 9.87 6.87 6.65
N GLU A 59 11.16 7.16 6.63
CA GLU A 59 11.91 7.67 7.77
C GLU A 59 11.38 9.03 8.23
N ASN A 60 11.20 9.96 7.28
CA ASN A 60 10.64 11.29 7.56
C ASN A 60 9.21 11.22 8.11
N ALA A 61 8.46 10.16 7.75
CA ALA A 61 7.13 9.89 8.28
C ALA A 61 7.15 9.14 9.63
N GLY A 62 8.32 8.80 10.17
CA GLY A 62 8.49 8.05 11.41
C GLY A 62 8.08 6.58 11.32
N LEU A 63 7.94 6.03 10.10
CA LEU A 63 7.47 4.66 9.86
C LEU A 63 8.61 3.64 9.86
N VAL A 64 9.84 4.10 9.67
CA VAL A 64 11.05 3.27 9.77
C VAL A 64 12.14 4.05 10.50
N ILE A 65 13.07 3.31 11.10
CA ILE A 65 14.29 3.82 11.70
C ILE A 65 15.46 3.41 10.79
N VAL A 66 16.31 4.37 10.43
CA VAL A 66 17.48 4.12 9.58
C VAL A 66 18.75 4.30 10.40
N GLU A 67 19.53 3.24 10.53
CA GLU A 67 20.83 3.25 11.20
C GLU A 67 21.94 3.09 10.16
N LYS A 68 22.84 4.07 10.11
CA LYS A 68 24.07 3.99 9.31
C LYS A 68 25.17 3.45 10.21
N GLY A 69 25.74 2.31 9.82
CA GLY A 69 26.81 1.67 10.56
C GLY A 69 27.85 1.04 9.64
N TYR A 70 28.62 0.13 10.21
CA TYR A 70 29.64 -0.64 9.50
C TYR A 70 29.48 -2.12 9.80
N SER A 71 29.55 -2.94 8.76
CA SER A 71 29.76 -4.38 8.89
C SER A 71 31.20 -4.69 8.49
N GLY A 72 32.03 -4.87 9.52
CA GLY A 72 33.49 -4.89 9.37
C GLY A 72 34.00 -3.55 8.84
N ARG A 73 34.59 -3.55 7.63
CA ARG A 73 35.14 -2.35 6.98
C ARG A 73 34.19 -1.67 5.99
N LYS A 74 32.99 -2.22 5.75
CA LYS A 74 32.06 -1.72 4.74
C LYS A 74 30.92 -0.94 5.41
N PRO A 75 30.59 0.27 4.93
CA PRO A 75 29.40 0.97 5.40
C PRO A 75 28.15 0.13 5.07
N GLN A 76 27.24 0.02 6.02
CA GLN A 76 25.98 -0.70 5.89
C GLN A 76 24.85 0.16 6.46
N THR A 77 23.80 0.33 5.67
CA THR A 77 22.55 0.95 6.13
C THR A 77 21.61 -0.16 6.54
N MET A 78 21.11 -0.06 7.76
CA MET A 78 20.14 -0.97 8.33
C MET A 78 18.83 -0.22 8.55
N VAL A 79 17.72 -0.83 8.16
CA VAL A 79 16.39 -0.24 8.24
C VAL A 79 15.52 -1.14 9.09
N GLU A 80 14.82 -0.55 10.05
CA GLU A 80 13.93 -1.23 10.98
C GLU A 80 12.53 -0.63 10.88
N ILE A 81 11.47 -1.44 10.91
CA ILE A 81 10.10 -0.92 10.96
C ILE A 81 9.81 -0.39 12.37
N SER A 82 9.25 0.81 12.48
CA SER A 82 8.86 1.36 13.77
C SER A 82 7.49 0.80 14.22
N PRO A 83 7.13 0.94 15.51
CA PRO A 83 5.77 0.68 15.97
C PRO A 83 4.70 1.47 15.19
N GLU A 84 5.01 2.70 14.80
CA GLU A 84 4.15 3.54 13.94
C GLU A 84 4.04 2.96 12.53
N GLY A 85 5.14 2.47 11.97
CA GLY A 85 5.18 1.79 10.67
C GLY A 85 4.35 0.52 10.63
N ILE A 86 4.41 -0.29 11.69
CA ILE A 86 3.56 -1.48 11.86
C ILE A 86 2.09 -1.08 11.81
N ARG A 87 1.67 -0.14 12.67
CA ARG A 87 0.27 0.30 12.74
C ARG A 87 -0.20 0.89 11.40
N ALA A 88 0.65 1.66 10.73
CA ALA A 88 0.33 2.27 9.45
C ALA A 88 0.16 1.21 8.34
N LEU A 89 1.01 0.18 8.33
CA LEU A 89 0.88 -0.94 7.38
C LEU A 89 -0.40 -1.74 7.63
N GLU A 90 -0.69 -2.08 8.89
CA GLU A 90 -1.90 -2.81 9.26
C GLU A 90 -3.18 -2.05 8.87
N ALA A 91 -3.23 -0.75 9.17
CA ALA A 91 -4.34 0.11 8.78
C ALA A 91 -4.54 0.15 7.27
N GLU A 92 -3.45 0.30 6.50
CA GLU A 92 -3.53 0.32 5.04
C GLU A 92 -4.00 -1.04 4.48
N VAL A 93 -3.53 -2.16 5.06
CA VAL A 93 -3.96 -3.51 4.67
C VAL A 93 -5.46 -3.71 4.93
N GLU A 94 -6.01 -3.21 6.04
CA GLU A 94 -7.45 -3.29 6.29
C GLU A 94 -8.25 -2.50 5.26
N VAL A 95 -7.82 -1.29 4.89
CA VAL A 95 -8.46 -0.52 3.82
C VAL A 95 -8.42 -1.28 2.48
N LEU A 96 -7.29 -1.90 2.14
CA LEU A 96 -7.17 -2.71 0.92
C LEU A 96 -8.08 -3.94 0.94
N LYS A 97 -8.21 -4.64 2.07
CA LYS A 97 -9.13 -5.78 2.23
C LYS A 97 -10.58 -5.37 2.04
N ASP A 98 -10.98 -4.21 2.58
CA ASP A 98 -12.31 -3.65 2.41
C ASP A 98 -12.61 -3.33 0.94
N LEU A 99 -11.64 -2.72 0.24
CA LEU A 99 -11.76 -2.44 -1.20
C LEU A 99 -11.93 -3.72 -2.01
N ILE A 100 -11.08 -4.72 -1.78
CA ILE A 100 -11.14 -6.02 -2.48
C ILE A 100 -12.49 -6.72 -2.20
N SER A 101 -12.93 -6.71 -0.94
CA SER A 101 -14.21 -7.28 -0.53
C SER A 101 -15.39 -6.56 -1.20
N GLY A 102 -15.32 -5.24 -1.33
CA GLY A 102 -16.31 -4.44 -2.06
C GLY A 102 -16.40 -4.81 -3.53
N VAL A 103 -15.25 -4.93 -4.21
CA VAL A 103 -15.17 -5.34 -5.62
C VAL A 103 -15.69 -6.76 -5.83
N SER A 104 -15.32 -7.71 -4.96
CA SER A 104 -15.79 -9.10 -5.01
C SER A 104 -17.31 -9.22 -4.88
N LYS A 105 -17.93 -8.45 -3.98
CA LYS A 105 -19.39 -8.40 -3.80
C LYS A 105 -20.15 -7.80 -4.99
N GLN A 106 -19.52 -6.93 -5.77
CA GLN A 106 -20.12 -6.35 -6.98
C GLN A 106 -20.01 -7.30 -8.18
N ALA A 107 -18.93 -8.06 -8.29
CA ALA A 107 -18.72 -9.04 -9.37
C ALA A 107 -19.75 -10.18 -9.36
N THR A 108 -20.34 -10.49 -8.21
CA THR A 108 -21.37 -11.54 -8.07
C THR A 108 -22.81 -11.03 -8.28
N LYS A 109 -23.02 -9.72 -8.43
CA LYS A 109 -24.34 -9.14 -8.69
C LYS A 109 -24.61 -9.12 -10.21
N PRO A 110 -25.68 -9.77 -10.72
CA PRO A 110 -25.97 -9.77 -12.15
C PRO A 110 -26.22 -8.34 -12.64
N ILE A 111 -25.51 -7.95 -13.71
CA ILE A 111 -25.69 -6.67 -14.40
C ILE A 111 -27.13 -6.61 -14.93
N LYS A 112 -28.01 -5.87 -14.26
CA LYS A 112 -29.38 -5.61 -14.76
C LYS A 112 -29.28 -4.77 -16.05
N LYS A 113 -29.28 -5.44 -17.22
CA LYS A 113 -29.42 -4.76 -18.51
C LYS A 113 -30.77 -4.03 -18.56
N LYS A 114 -30.77 -2.69 -18.62
CA LYS A 114 -31.97 -1.90 -18.95
C LYS A 114 -32.43 -2.31 -20.36
N LYS A 115 -33.58 -2.98 -20.48
CA LYS A 115 -34.23 -3.23 -21.77
C LYS A 115 -34.64 -1.89 -22.38
N LYS A 116 -34.03 -1.52 -23.52
CA LYS A 116 -34.44 -0.39 -24.36
C LYS A 116 -35.73 -0.80 -25.06
N SER A 117 -36.87 -0.31 -24.59
CA SER A 117 -38.17 -0.47 -25.24
C SER A 117 -38.19 0.35 -26.54
N LEU A 118 -37.89 -0.30 -27.66
CA LEU A 118 -38.15 0.26 -28.99
C LEU A 118 -39.66 0.10 -29.24
N GLN A 119 -40.43 1.16 -29.01
CA GLN A 119 -41.78 1.26 -29.53
C GLN A 119 -41.67 1.43 -31.05
N ARG A 120 -42.08 0.40 -31.80
CA ARG A 120 -42.53 0.57 -33.18
C ARG A 120 -43.91 1.21 -33.10
N SER A 121 -44.06 2.42 -33.61
CA SER A 121 -45.35 2.89 -34.09
C SER A 121 -45.31 2.98 -35.61
N ILE A 122 -46.44 2.56 -36.15
CA ILE A 122 -46.85 2.39 -37.54
C ILE A 122 -46.93 3.75 -38.23
#